data_AF-A0A5J4PG73-F1
#
_entry.id   AF-A0A5J4PG73-F1
#
_cell.length_a   1.000
_cell.length_b   1.000
_cell.length_c   1.000
_cell.angle_alpha   90.00
_cell.angle_beta   90.00
_cell.angle_gamma   90.00
#
_symmetry.space_group_name_H-M   'P 1'
#
loop_
_entity.id
_entity.type
_entity.pdbx_description
1 polymer ?
#
loop_
_entity_poly.entity_id
_entity_poly.type
_entity_poly.pdbx_seq_one_letter_code
_entity_poly.pdbx_strand_id
1 'polypeptide(L)'
;KQHSFSVSDLLVCAAYTGKYTYPLCFSCQRVGVDLWLENPYAIKHSGGLERGKSDRQDARKIAAYARRYEDKVRLFVLPEKAISSLRELVSEQELYIVDKKKYQGQLPMKKALWIRRITDRRVHA
;
A
#
# COMPACT_ATOMS: atom_id res chain seq x y z
N LYS A 1 38.50 14.31 2.15
CA LYS A 1 38.52 13.03 2.91
C LYS A 1 37.58 12.07 2.21
N GLN A 2 38.08 11.02 1.57
CA GLN A 2 37.23 9.97 1.03
C GLN A 2 36.77 9.13 2.22
N HIS A 3 35.52 9.30 2.64
CA HIS A 3 34.91 8.40 3.60
C HIS A 3 34.42 7.18 2.81
N SER A 4 35.03 6.02 3.02
CA SER A 4 34.50 4.75 2.53
C SER A 4 33.35 4.35 3.45
N PHE A 5 32.11 4.41 2.96
CA PHE A 5 30.94 3.89 3.66
C PHE A 5 30.55 2.56 3.03
N SER A 6 30.20 1.58 3.86
CA SER A 6 29.59 0.34 3.43
C SER A 6 28.06 0.45 3.46
N VAL A 7 27.38 -0.49 2.82
CA VAL A 7 25.90 -0.55 2.81
C VAL A 7 25.35 -0.70 4.23
N SER A 8 26.07 -1.40 5.10
CA SER A 8 25.74 -1.61 6.51
C SER A 8 25.82 -0.33 7.35
N ASP A 9 26.48 0.73 6.84
CA ASP A 9 26.60 2.02 7.53
C ASP A 9 25.46 2.98 7.14
N LEU A 10 24.54 2.55 6.27
CA LEU A 10 23.48 3.37 5.70
C LEU A 10 22.10 2.99 6.25
N LEU A 11 21.41 3.99 6.78
CA LEU A 11 19.99 3.91 7.11
C LEU A 11 19.18 4.79 6.15
N VAL A 12 18.21 4.18 5.46
CA VAL A 12 17.24 4.91 4.64
C VAL A 12 15.97 5.11 5.45
N CYS A 13 15.56 6.36 5.65
CA CYS A 13 14.25 6.68 6.20
C CYS A 13 13.33 7.14 5.07
N ALA A 14 12.09 6.65 5.08
CA ALA A 14 11.07 7.01 4.12
C ALA A 14 9.69 7.08 4.79
N ALA A 15 8.81 7.91 4.25
CA ALA A 15 7.43 7.95 4.67
C ALA A 15 6.62 6.83 3.99
N TYR A 16 5.56 6.35 4.64
CA TYR A 16 4.57 5.49 3.94
C TYR A 16 3.95 6.23 2.75
N THR A 17 4.19 5.73 1.53
CA THR A 17 3.77 6.38 0.26
C THR A 17 2.69 5.59 -0.48
N GLY A 18 1.95 4.72 0.23
CA GLY A 18 0.94 3.86 -0.36
C GLY A 18 1.56 2.95 -1.43
N LYS A 19 1.15 3.14 -2.69
CA LYS A 19 1.55 2.34 -3.86
C LYS A 19 3.07 2.22 -4.11
N TYR A 20 3.88 3.19 -3.67
CA TYR A 20 5.34 3.14 -3.85
C TYR A 20 6.09 2.50 -2.69
N THR A 21 5.41 2.20 -1.59
CA THR A 21 6.04 1.63 -0.39
C THR A 21 6.65 0.26 -0.70
N TYR A 22 5.90 -0.62 -1.38
CA TYR A 22 6.36 -1.98 -1.66
C TYR A 22 7.58 -2.03 -2.61
N PRO A 23 7.58 -1.34 -3.78
CA PRO A 23 8.77 -1.27 -4.64
C PRO A 23 10.02 -0.74 -3.92
N LEU A 24 9.86 0.26 -3.03
CA LEU A 24 10.96 0.79 -2.23
C LEU A 24 11.52 -0.26 -1.27
N CYS A 25 10.65 -0.90 -0.49
CA CYS A 25 11.05 -1.95 0.46
C CYS A 25 11.79 -3.09 -0.23
N PHE A 26 11.25 -3.54 -1.36
CA PHE A 26 11.84 -4.62 -2.15
C PHE A 26 13.22 -4.23 -2.69
N SER A 27 13.39 -2.98 -3.13
CA SER A 27 14.68 -2.48 -3.60
C SER A 27 15.70 -2.39 -2.47
N CYS A 28 15.32 -1.85 -1.30
CA CYS A 28 16.19 -1.77 -0.12
C CYS A 28 16.62 -3.16 0.36
N GLN A 29 15.70 -4.13 0.43
CA GLN A 29 16.02 -5.51 0.81
C GLN A 29 16.99 -6.16 -0.17
N ARG A 30 16.81 -5.96 -1.48
CA ARG A 30 17.72 -6.50 -2.51
C ARG A 30 19.13 -5.93 -2.45
N VAL A 31 19.27 -4.67 -2.05
CA VAL A 31 20.58 -4.01 -1.89
C VAL A 31 21.19 -4.32 -0.52
N GLY A 32 20.37 -4.72 0.46
CA GLY A 32 20.81 -5.00 1.84
C GLY A 32 20.93 -3.74 2.70
N VAL A 33 20.13 -2.70 2.39
CA VAL A 33 20.11 -1.43 3.14
C VAL A 33 18.99 -1.47 4.18
N ASP A 34 19.28 -1.00 5.39
CA ASP A 34 18.28 -0.82 6.43
C ASP A 34 17.28 0.27 6.06
N LEU A 35 16.00 -0.08 6.14
CA LEU A 35 14.88 0.81 5.81
C LEU A 35 14.04 1.08 7.06
N TRP A 36 13.83 2.34 7.36
CA TRP A 36 12.86 2.81 8.35
C TRP A 36 11.68 3.45 7.65
N LEU A 37 10.50 2.84 7.78
CA LEU A 37 9.24 3.42 7.31
C LEU A 37 8.51 4.15 8.43
N GLU A 38 8.30 5.45 8.24
CA GLU A 38 7.67 6.30 9.24
C GLU A 38 6.32 6.87 8.77
N ASN A 39 5.45 7.18 9.72
CA ASN A 39 4.17 7.82 9.46
C ASN A 39 4.38 9.24 8.87
N PRO A 40 3.84 9.55 7.67
CA PRO A 40 3.93 10.88 7.06
C PRO A 40 3.46 12.01 8.00
N TYR A 41 2.47 11.72 8.86
CA TYR A 41 1.98 12.67 9.85
C TYR A 41 3.05 13.02 10.90
N ALA A 42 3.78 12.03 11.40
CA ALA A 42 4.84 12.23 12.40
C ALA A 42 5.98 13.09 11.82
N ILE A 43 6.40 12.79 10.60
CA ILE A 43 7.42 13.59 9.89
C ILE A 43 6.92 15.03 9.71
N LYS A 44 5.67 15.21 9.26
CA LYS A 44 5.09 16.54 9.03
C LYS A 44 4.96 17.36 10.31
N HIS A 45 4.59 16.74 11.43
CA HIS A 45 4.41 17.42 12.73
C HIS A 45 5.72 17.65 13.48
N SER A 46 6.79 16.96 13.09
CA SER A 46 8.13 17.22 13.63
C SER A 46 8.78 18.50 13.10
N GLY A 47 8.27 19.02 11.98
CA GLY A 47 8.79 20.18 11.26
C GLY A 47 7.95 21.44 11.49
N GLY A 48 8.55 22.60 11.17
CA GLY A 48 7.88 23.89 11.23
C GLY A 48 6.98 24.18 10.03
N LEU A 49 6.38 25.37 10.01
CA LEU A 49 5.59 25.87 8.89
C LEU A 49 6.52 26.13 7.68
N GLU A 50 6.25 25.52 6.55
CA GLU A 50 7.08 25.68 5.34
C GLU A 50 6.26 26.07 4.12
N ARG A 51 6.86 26.90 3.26
CA ARG A 51 6.23 27.42 2.04
C ARG A 51 6.80 26.70 0.81
N GLY A 52 5.94 25.97 0.12
CA GLY A 52 6.29 25.20 -1.08
C GLY A 52 6.58 23.72 -0.79
N LYS A 53 6.44 22.87 -1.82
CA LYS A 53 6.69 21.44 -1.76
C LYS A 53 7.54 21.01 -2.95
N SER A 54 8.61 20.27 -2.68
CA SER A 54 9.47 19.66 -3.69
C SER A 54 10.03 18.36 -3.13
N ASP A 55 10.16 17.33 -3.96
CA ASP A 55 10.66 16.01 -3.54
C ASP A 55 12.04 16.10 -2.91
N ARG A 56 12.90 17.01 -3.40
CA ARG A 56 14.24 17.24 -2.83
C ARG A 56 14.17 17.86 -1.43
N GLN A 57 13.19 18.72 -1.16
CA GLN A 57 13.00 19.29 0.17
C GLN A 57 12.43 18.25 1.12
N ASP A 58 11.45 17.46 0.67
CA ASP A 58 10.85 16.40 1.47
C ASP A 58 11.90 15.33 1.85
N ALA A 59 12.77 14.93 0.92
CA ALA A 59 13.87 14.01 1.21
C ALA A 59 14.82 14.54 2.30
N ARG A 60 15.18 15.84 2.26
CA ARG A 60 16.02 16.47 3.30
C ARG A 60 15.33 16.51 4.65
N LYS A 61 14.02 16.77 4.69
CA LYS A 61 13.23 16.76 5.93
C LYS A 61 13.20 15.38 6.55
N ILE A 62 12.96 14.36 5.73
CA ILE A 62 12.94 12.97 6.20
C ILE A 62 14.31 12.58 6.75
N ALA A 63 15.40 12.97 6.09
CA ALA A 63 16.75 12.72 6.60
C ALA A 63 17.03 13.45 7.93
N ALA A 64 16.62 14.72 8.05
CA ALA A 64 16.76 15.49 9.28
C ALA A 64 15.91 14.91 10.42
N TYR A 65 14.68 14.48 10.12
CA TYR A 65 13.82 13.76 11.05
C TYR A 65 14.49 12.48 11.54
N ALA A 66 15.00 11.66 10.61
CA ALA A 66 15.61 10.39 10.93
C ALA A 66 16.81 10.55 11.85
N ARG A 67 17.66 11.55 11.57
CA ARG A 67 18.82 11.87 12.41
C ARG A 67 18.42 12.38 13.80
N ARG A 68 17.31 13.13 13.89
CA ARG A 68 16.81 13.68 15.16
C ARG A 68 16.19 12.61 16.06
N TYR A 69 15.53 11.61 15.48
CA TYR A 69 14.79 10.56 16.19
C TYR A 69 15.40 9.18 15.96
N GLU A 70 16.72 9.11 15.79
CA GLU A 70 17.46 7.87 15.56
C GLU A 70 17.29 6.88 16.71
N ASP A 71 17.02 7.37 17.93
CA ASP A 71 16.66 6.59 19.11
C ASP A 71 15.35 5.79 18.96
N LYS A 72 14.49 6.18 18.01
CA LYS A 72 13.14 5.60 17.80
C LYS A 72 13.04 4.74 16.54
N VAL A 73 14.17 4.44 15.91
CA VAL A 73 14.21 3.70 14.65
C VAL A 73 13.46 2.37 14.78
N ARG A 74 12.58 2.12 13.80
CA ARG A 74 11.90 0.84 13.61
C ARG A 74 12.20 0.34 12.20
N LEU A 75 13.08 -0.66 12.13
CA LEU A 75 13.44 -1.27 10.86
C LEU A 75 12.24 -1.99 10.28
N PHE A 76 11.95 -1.69 9.03
CA PHE A 76 10.92 -2.35 8.26
C PHE A 76 11.49 -3.65 7.69
N VAL A 77 10.77 -4.74 7.92
CA VAL A 77 11.07 -6.05 7.34
C VAL A 77 9.92 -6.41 6.41
N LEU A 78 10.25 -6.80 5.17
CA LEU A 78 9.25 -7.29 4.24
C LEU A 78 8.60 -8.56 4.81
N PRO A 79 7.27 -8.67 4.75
CA PRO A 79 6.59 -9.88 5.20
C PRO A 79 7.07 -11.08 4.39
N GLU A 80 7.15 -12.23 5.04
CA GLU A 80 7.49 -13.47 4.36
C GLU A 80 6.51 -13.74 3.21
N LYS A 81 7.01 -14.41 2.17
CA LYS A 81 6.21 -14.76 1.00
C LYS A 81 4.93 -15.50 1.38
N ALA A 82 4.98 -16.40 2.36
CA ALA A 82 3.82 -17.12 2.87
C ALA A 82 2.75 -16.17 3.44
N ILE A 83 3.16 -15.15 4.20
CA ILE A 83 2.25 -14.14 4.77
C ILE A 83 1.65 -13.28 3.65
N SER A 84 2.45 -12.88 2.66
CA SER A 84 1.96 -12.11 1.52
C SER A 84 0.91 -12.90 0.73
N SER A 85 1.21 -14.16 0.41
CA SER A 85 0.27 -15.05 -0.29
C SER A 85 -1.00 -15.30 0.50
N LEU A 86 -0.92 -15.46 1.83
CA LEU A 86 -2.09 -15.62 2.68
C LEU A 86 -3.00 -14.37 2.62
N ARG A 87 -2.41 -13.17 2.66
CA ARG A 87 -3.17 -11.91 2.55
C ARG A 87 -3.89 -11.79 1.21
N GLU A 88 -3.22 -12.14 0.11
CA GLU A 88 -3.81 -12.16 -1.23
C GLU A 88 -5.02 -13.10 -1.30
N LEU A 89 -4.87 -14.33 -0.82
CA LEU A 89 -5.95 -15.32 -0.79
C LEU A 89 -7.15 -14.87 0.06
N VAL A 90 -6.89 -14.23 1.21
CA VAL A 90 -7.95 -13.68 2.05
C VAL A 90 -8.70 -12.55 1.34
N SER A 91 -8.00 -11.62 0.70
CA SER A 91 -8.64 -10.55 -0.09
C SER A 91 -9.46 -11.11 -1.26
N GLU A 92 -8.97 -12.14 -1.92
CA GLU A 92 -9.69 -12.82 -3.00
C GLU A 92 -10.95 -13.53 -2.48
N GLN A 93 -10.86 -14.20 -1.33
CA GLN A 93 -12.01 -14.82 -0.67
C GLN A 93 -13.08 -13.79 -0.32
N GLU A 94 -12.71 -12.63 0.24
CA GLU A 94 -13.64 -11.55 0.57
C GLU A 94 -14.36 -11.02 -0.68
N LEU A 95 -13.62 -10.84 -1.78
CA LEU A 95 -14.17 -10.44 -3.07
C LEU A 95 -15.24 -11.44 -3.54
N TYR A 96 -14.93 -12.74 -3.52
CA TYR A 96 -15.88 -13.78 -3.92
C TYR A 96 -17.12 -13.85 -3.02
N ILE A 97 -16.97 -13.61 -1.71
CA ILE A 97 -18.12 -13.56 -0.79
C ILE A 97 -19.05 -12.40 -1.16
N VAL A 98 -18.49 -11.23 -1.45
CA VAL A 98 -19.27 -10.05 -1.87
C VAL A 98 -19.98 -10.31 -3.20
N ASP A 99 -19.26 -10.84 -4.19
CA ASP A 99 -19.82 -11.13 -5.50
C ASP A 99 -20.91 -12.21 -5.44
N LYS A 100 -20.71 -13.27 -4.65
CA LYS A 100 -21.73 -14.29 -4.42
C LYS A 100 -23.02 -13.67 -3.89
N LYS A 101 -22.95 -12.81 -2.86
CA LYS A 101 -24.12 -12.12 -2.31
C LYS A 101 -24.80 -11.23 -3.35
N LYS A 102 -24.02 -10.47 -4.11
CA LYS A 102 -24.51 -9.62 -5.21
C LYS A 102 -25.24 -10.44 -6.27
N TYR A 103 -24.69 -11.56 -6.71
CA TYR A 103 -25.33 -12.42 -7.70
C TYR A 103 -26.60 -13.07 -7.14
N GLN A 104 -26.57 -13.57 -5.90
CA GLN A 104 -27.74 -14.11 -5.23
C GLN A 104 -28.90 -13.10 -5.15
N GLY A 105 -28.61 -11.83 -4.85
CA GLY A 105 -29.62 -10.77 -4.87
C GLY A 105 -30.19 -10.46 -6.26
N GLN A 106 -29.39 -10.61 -7.33
CA GLN A 106 -29.85 -10.34 -8.70
C GLN A 106 -30.63 -11.49 -9.34
N LEU A 107 -30.47 -12.73 -8.84
CA LEU A 107 -31.08 -13.93 -9.44
C LEU A 107 -32.61 -13.83 -9.57
N PRO A 108 -33.39 -13.43 -8.53
CA PRO A 108 -34.85 -13.35 -8.63
C PRO A 108 -35.31 -12.34 -9.68
N MET A 109 -34.71 -11.14 -9.68
CA MET A 109 -35.01 -10.07 -10.62
C MET A 109 -34.69 -10.48 -12.06
N LYS A 110 -33.53 -11.11 -12.29
CA LYS A 110 -33.14 -11.61 -13.62
C LYS A 110 -34.08 -12.71 -14.11
N LYS A 111 -34.51 -13.63 -13.24
CA LYS A 111 -35.50 -14.67 -13.57
C LYS A 111 -36.85 -14.05 -13.96
N ALA A 112 -37.35 -13.11 -13.17
CA ALA A 112 -38.61 -12.40 -13.47
C ALA A 112 -38.55 -11.65 -14.81
N LEU A 113 -37.44 -10.94 -15.08
CA LEU A 113 -37.21 -10.27 -16.36
C LEU A 113 -37.18 -11.26 -17.54
N TRP A 114 -36.52 -12.40 -17.37
CA TRP A 114 -36.47 -13.45 -18.39
C TRP A 114 -37.86 -14.01 -18.70
N ILE A 115 -38.64 -14.36 -17.67
CA ILE A 115 -40.01 -14.86 -17.82
C ILE A 115 -40.87 -13.82 -18.55
N ARG A 116 -40.87 -12.57 -18.09
CA ARG A 116 -41.66 -11.49 -18.71
C ARG A 116 -41.32 -11.29 -20.20
N ARG A 117 -40.04 -11.35 -20.56
CA ARG A 117 -39.59 -11.24 -21.96
C ARG A 117 -40.02 -12.42 -22.83
N ILE A 118 -40.19 -13.63 -22.26
CA ILE A 118 -40.76 -14.76 -22.98
C ILE A 118 -42.26 -14.54 -23.19
N THR A 119 -42.96 -14.09 -22.15
CA THR A 119 -44.41 -13.85 -22.21
C THR A 119 -44.76 -12.75 -23.22
N ASP A 120 -44.10 -11.60 -23.18
CA ASP A 120 -44.34 -10.49 -24.14
C ASP A 120 -44.11 -10.92 -25.60
N ARG A 121 -43.10 -11.76 -25.87
CA ARG A 121 -42.84 -12.28 -27.22
C ARG A 121 -43.91 -13.23 -27.74
N ARG A 122 -44.64 -13.92 -26.86
CA ARG A 122 -45.76 -14.81 -27.27
C ARG A 122 -47.06 -14.05 -27.49
N VAL A 123 -47.23 -12.88 -26.88
CA VAL A 123 -48.45 -12.05 -27.02
C VAL A 123 -48.44 -11.23 -28.31
N HIS A 124 -47.25 -10.96 -28.86
CA HIS A 124 -47.04 -10.18 -30.08
C HIS A 124 -46.65 -11.01 -31.32
N ALA A 125 -46.81 -12.33 -31.27
CA ALA A 125 -46.63 -13.26 -32.40
C ALA A 125 -47.98 -13.87 -32.77
#